data_AF-A0A850R661-F1
#
_entry.id   AF-A0A850R661-F1
#
_cell.length_a   1.000
_cell.length_b   1.000
_cell.length_c   1.000
_cell.angle_alpha   90.00
_cell.angle_beta   90.00
_cell.angle_gamma   90.00
#
_symmetry.space_group_name_H-M   'P 1'
#
loop_
_entity.id
_entity.type
_entity.pdbx_description
1 polymer ?
#
loop_
_entity_poly.entity_id
_entity_poly.type
_entity_poly.pdbx_seq_one_letter_code
_entity_poly.pdbx_strand_id
1 'polypeptide(L)'
;MRSSIFLVILIYALPDIASAATEYATFGAFYKESSAIGWVLAAVVALFIGAIIFFTGGTASPIVLSIGSWIGGMMGLSGIAATNAGLALLGGGSIASGGFGIIGGTALLTAALSFGTDVVIDYTIGKAVSEYKYSNLVENSKNMPTLPLPMNDSGPKAYKNAIKILDKSNEESPIFSSENQDLIKKSIAMLEESARDSPDTDDLSKNLSLLSLLYFVSNDYIEAKKYSNLAIDSARKSNIRRTLPAFVYATSTLYENEFDFSATTNNYFRYSVLAEPDNPLVPLLFSIYLDRLLLRFNDGYLDEKSLNEIFEIMKSPALEDVRVLNYTALISRYFIRLKLEQQKITSLASTANETIKNNPKTLAVVIDSLNRYTILAQDSSSIMSHFLALDLGEEDRLKASEFHNLIVNYIQDKERLASLVDNLKNHQENLLKNKHWWSR
;
A
#
# COMPACT_ATOMS: atom_id res chain seq x y z
N MET A 1 -18.47 -56.04 -24.82
CA MET A 1 -17.84 -55.70 -23.53
C MET A 1 -16.38 -55.25 -23.59
N ARG A 2 -15.66 -55.34 -24.73
CA ARG A 2 -14.27 -54.82 -24.85
C ARG A 2 -14.16 -53.41 -25.45
N SER A 3 -15.19 -52.93 -26.16
CA SER A 3 -15.16 -51.60 -26.79
C SER A 3 -15.57 -50.46 -25.86
N SER A 4 -16.25 -50.75 -24.74
CA SER A 4 -16.69 -49.73 -23.77
C SER A 4 -15.61 -49.33 -22.76
N ILE A 5 -14.57 -50.16 -22.59
CA ILE A 5 -13.47 -49.90 -21.65
C ILE A 5 -12.43 -48.95 -22.27
N PHE A 6 -12.26 -48.98 -23.60
CA PHE A 6 -11.34 -48.08 -24.29
C PHE A 6 -11.81 -46.62 -24.31
N LEU A 7 -13.13 -46.37 -24.30
CA LEU A 7 -13.67 -45.01 -24.28
C LEU A 7 -13.52 -44.33 -22.90
N VAL A 8 -13.58 -45.09 -21.82
CA VAL A 8 -13.41 -44.57 -20.45
C VAL A 8 -11.93 -44.28 -20.15
N ILE A 9 -11.01 -45.08 -20.69
CA ILE A 9 -9.56 -44.84 -20.52
C ILE A 9 -9.08 -43.65 -21.35
N LEU A 10 -9.71 -43.36 -22.50
CA LEU A 10 -9.36 -42.18 -23.31
C LEU A 10 -9.79 -40.87 -22.63
N ILE A 11 -10.84 -40.89 -21.80
CA ILE A 11 -11.30 -39.72 -21.03
C ILE A 11 -10.38 -39.43 -19.83
N TYR A 12 -9.73 -40.45 -19.26
CA TYR A 12 -8.75 -40.30 -18.18
C TYR A 12 -7.29 -40.08 -18.65
N ALA A 13 -7.02 -40.26 -19.95
CA ALA A 13 -5.70 -40.07 -20.56
C ALA A 13 -5.58 -38.77 -21.37
N LEU A 14 -6.63 -37.95 -21.41
CA LEU A 14 -6.48 -36.56 -21.79
C LEU A 14 -5.92 -35.83 -20.56
N PRO A 15 -4.70 -35.26 -20.59
CA PRO A 15 -4.40 -34.18 -19.65
C PRO A 15 -5.53 -33.14 -19.80
N ASP A 16 -5.89 -32.43 -18.74
CA ASP A 16 -6.88 -31.35 -18.80
C ASP A 16 -6.65 -30.42 -20.01
N ILE A 17 -7.30 -30.71 -21.15
CA ILE A 17 -7.39 -29.82 -22.33
C ILE A 17 -8.66 -28.97 -22.20
N ALA A 18 -9.17 -28.83 -20.97
CA ALA A 18 -10.11 -27.79 -20.60
C ALA A 18 -9.33 -26.49 -20.41
N SER A 19 -8.92 -25.88 -21.52
CA SER A 19 -8.54 -24.47 -21.60
C SER A 19 -7.56 -23.98 -20.52
N ALA A 20 -6.35 -24.52 -20.50
CA ALA A 20 -5.19 -23.70 -20.19
C ALA A 20 -4.96 -22.74 -21.36
N ALA A 21 -5.87 -21.77 -21.55
CA ALA A 21 -5.48 -20.51 -22.15
C ALA A 21 -4.37 -20.04 -21.23
N THR A 22 -3.13 -20.04 -21.71
CA THR A 22 -1.98 -19.59 -20.94
C THR A 22 -2.36 -18.21 -20.40
N GLU A 23 -2.65 -18.13 -19.10
CA GLU A 23 -3.10 -16.89 -18.52
C GLU A 23 -1.91 -15.93 -18.61
N TYR A 24 -2.04 -14.87 -19.40
CA TYR A 24 -0.91 -14.02 -19.80
C TYR A 24 -0.92 -12.65 -19.12
N ALA A 25 -1.97 -12.34 -18.37
CA ALA A 25 -2.17 -11.07 -17.69
C ALA A 25 -2.45 -11.26 -16.19
N THR A 26 -1.96 -12.34 -15.59
CA THR A 26 -2.13 -12.64 -14.16
C THR A 26 -0.83 -12.51 -13.38
N PHE A 27 -0.93 -12.49 -12.05
CA PHE A 27 0.27 -12.52 -11.22
C PHE A 27 1.02 -13.85 -11.41
N GLY A 28 0.33 -14.99 -11.44
CA GLY A 28 0.97 -16.29 -11.74
C GLY A 28 1.72 -16.33 -13.08
N ALA A 29 1.24 -15.57 -14.08
CA ALA A 29 1.88 -15.45 -15.39
C ALA A 29 3.23 -14.71 -15.36
N PHE A 30 3.44 -13.84 -14.38
CA PHE A 30 4.62 -12.97 -14.22
C PHE A 30 5.56 -13.47 -13.11
N TYR A 31 4.99 -14.10 -12.09
CA TYR A 31 5.68 -14.59 -10.90
C TYR A 31 5.35 -16.09 -10.79
N LYS A 32 6.31 -16.94 -11.20
CA LYS A 32 6.16 -18.41 -11.37
C LYS A 32 5.31 -19.06 -10.26
N GLU A 33 4.48 -20.06 -10.61
CA GLU A 33 3.70 -20.92 -9.68
C GLU A 33 4.55 -21.76 -8.70
N SER A 34 5.87 -21.58 -8.65
CA SER A 34 6.76 -22.37 -7.79
C SER A 34 6.36 -22.16 -6.32
N SER A 35 5.91 -23.25 -5.71
CA SER A 35 5.37 -23.49 -4.36
C SER A 35 6.23 -23.05 -3.16
N ALA A 36 6.90 -21.91 -3.25
CA ALA A 36 7.68 -21.33 -2.17
C ALA A 36 7.41 -19.83 -2.10
N ILE A 37 6.39 -19.46 -1.33
CA ILE A 37 6.11 -18.09 -0.84
C ILE A 37 7.40 -17.31 -0.50
N GLY A 38 8.43 -18.00 0.02
CA GLY A 38 9.69 -17.42 0.46
C GLY A 38 10.48 -16.64 -0.61
N TRP A 39 10.40 -16.96 -1.92
CA TRP A 39 11.24 -16.28 -2.92
C TRP A 39 10.65 -14.95 -3.40
N VAL A 40 9.34 -14.85 -3.61
CA VAL A 40 8.68 -13.59 -4.01
C VAL A 40 8.90 -12.54 -2.93
N LEU A 41 8.83 -12.99 -1.68
CA LEU A 41 9.15 -12.19 -0.52
C LEU A 41 10.64 -11.90 -0.36
N ALA A 42 11.52 -12.83 -0.70
CA ALA A 42 12.96 -12.54 -0.78
C ALA A 42 13.26 -11.48 -1.85
N ALA A 43 12.53 -11.47 -2.96
CA ALA A 43 12.63 -10.42 -3.97
C ALA A 43 12.12 -9.07 -3.43
N VAL A 44 10.98 -9.05 -2.71
CA VAL A 44 10.53 -7.84 -1.99
C VAL A 44 11.59 -7.38 -0.99
N VAL A 45 12.19 -8.28 -0.22
CA VAL A 45 13.30 -7.97 0.70
C VAL A 45 14.50 -7.40 -0.04
N ALA A 46 14.92 -7.99 -1.16
CA ALA A 46 16.05 -7.54 -1.98
C ALA A 46 15.87 -6.10 -2.48
N LEU A 47 14.64 -5.68 -2.81
CA LEU A 47 14.32 -4.29 -3.12
C LEU A 47 14.70 -3.31 -1.98
N PHE A 48 14.78 -3.80 -0.74
CA PHE A 48 15.00 -3.01 0.48
C PHE A 48 16.24 -3.36 1.28
N ILE A 49 17.07 -4.33 0.88
CA ILE A 49 18.29 -4.72 1.64
C ILE A 49 19.20 -3.50 1.86
N GLY A 50 19.24 -2.55 0.92
CA GLY A 50 19.91 -1.26 1.08
C GLY A 50 19.12 -0.19 1.86
N ALA A 51 17.80 -0.30 1.95
CA ALA A 51 16.91 0.76 2.43
C ALA A 51 16.57 0.73 3.93
N ILE A 52 16.77 -0.39 4.63
CA ILE A 52 16.47 -0.46 6.07
C ILE A 52 17.75 -0.43 6.91
N ILE A 53 18.83 -1.09 6.46
CA ILE A 53 20.12 -1.10 7.14
C ILE A 53 20.82 0.27 7.05
N PHE A 54 20.72 0.96 5.92
CA PHE A 54 21.32 2.29 5.74
C PHE A 54 20.50 3.42 6.39
N PHE A 55 19.16 3.33 6.39
CA PHE A 55 18.30 4.45 6.79
C PHE A 55 17.84 4.41 8.24
N THR A 56 17.86 3.24 8.89
CA THR A 56 17.57 3.20 10.34
C THR A 56 18.78 3.58 11.17
N GLY A 57 20.02 3.37 10.71
CA GLY A 57 21.20 3.61 11.56
C GLY A 57 21.14 2.92 12.94
N GLY A 58 20.29 1.87 13.09
CA GLY A 58 19.99 1.23 14.38
C GLY A 58 18.84 1.85 15.21
N THR A 59 18.03 2.77 14.67
CA THR A 59 17.01 3.54 15.41
C THR A 59 15.59 2.96 15.41
N ALA A 60 15.34 1.84 14.73
CA ALA A 60 14.05 1.18 14.83
C ALA A 60 13.85 0.66 16.26
N SER A 61 12.79 1.12 16.93
CA SER A 61 12.54 0.70 18.31
C SER A 61 12.33 -0.82 18.43
N PRO A 62 12.61 -1.43 19.59
CA PRO A 62 12.41 -2.86 19.79
C PRO A 62 11.00 -3.36 19.43
N ILE A 63 9.97 -2.54 19.65
CA ILE A 63 8.59 -2.90 19.31
C ILE A 63 8.38 -2.99 17.79
N VAL A 64 8.93 -2.04 17.03
CA VAL A 64 8.83 -2.02 15.55
C VAL A 64 9.60 -3.19 14.94
N LEU A 65 10.80 -3.48 15.45
CA LEU A 65 11.60 -4.63 15.01
C LEU A 65 10.91 -5.96 15.35
N SER A 66 10.31 -6.07 16.54
CA SER A 66 9.56 -7.26 16.96
C SER A 66 8.36 -7.51 16.05
N ILE A 67 7.55 -6.48 15.78
CA ILE A 67 6.38 -6.60 14.91
C ILE A 67 6.80 -6.91 13.46
N GLY A 68 7.82 -6.21 12.94
CA GLY A 68 8.35 -6.49 11.60
C GLY A 68 8.88 -7.91 11.47
N SER A 69 9.60 -8.41 12.46
CA SER A 69 10.11 -9.79 12.45
C SER A 69 9.00 -10.83 12.53
N TRP A 70 7.98 -10.59 13.37
CA TRP A 70 6.81 -11.45 13.47
C TRP A 70 6.05 -11.55 12.13
N ILE A 71 5.78 -10.41 11.49
CA ILE A 71 5.13 -10.36 10.18
C ILE A 71 5.96 -11.09 9.12
N GLY A 72 7.27 -10.85 9.08
CA GLY A 72 8.17 -11.57 8.20
C GLY A 72 8.25 -13.07 8.48
N GLY A 73 8.09 -13.47 9.75
CA GLY A 73 8.03 -14.87 10.16
C GLY A 73 6.77 -15.58 9.66
N MET A 74 5.59 -14.94 9.77
CA MET A 74 4.33 -15.44 9.19
C MET A 74 4.41 -15.62 7.67
N MET A 75 5.26 -14.81 7.06
CA MET A 75 5.62 -14.80 5.66
C MET A 75 6.64 -15.91 5.28
N GLY A 76 7.08 -16.73 6.24
CA GLY A 76 8.04 -17.84 6.04
C GLY A 76 9.50 -17.41 5.95
N LEU A 77 9.82 -16.16 6.30
CA LEU A 77 11.20 -15.65 6.31
C LEU A 77 11.82 -15.75 7.70
N SER A 78 13.14 -15.60 7.78
CA SER A 78 13.85 -15.55 9.07
C SER A 78 14.88 -14.42 9.12
N GLY A 79 15.30 -14.08 10.35
CA GLY A 79 16.34 -13.08 10.61
C GLY A 79 16.02 -11.70 10.02
N ILE A 80 17.03 -11.05 9.45
CA ILE A 80 16.92 -9.69 8.88
C ILE A 80 15.94 -9.65 7.70
N ALA A 81 15.85 -10.73 6.91
CA ALA A 81 14.91 -10.80 5.80
C ALA A 81 13.46 -10.74 6.29
N ALA A 82 13.14 -11.46 7.36
CA ALA A 82 11.83 -11.37 8.00
C ALA A 82 11.54 -9.95 8.46
N THR A 83 12.44 -9.35 9.25
CA THR A 83 12.26 -7.98 9.73
C THR A 83 12.02 -7.00 8.59
N ASN A 84 12.83 -7.06 7.52
CA ASN A 84 12.71 -6.14 6.39
C ASN A 84 11.39 -6.33 5.61
N ALA A 85 10.99 -7.58 5.35
CA ALA A 85 9.72 -7.86 4.67
C ALA A 85 8.53 -7.36 5.48
N GLY A 86 8.52 -7.64 6.80
CA GLY A 86 7.43 -7.20 7.66
C GLY A 86 7.39 -5.69 7.81
N LEU A 87 8.54 -5.01 7.91
CA LEU A 87 8.60 -3.55 7.89
C LEU A 87 8.11 -2.96 6.56
N ALA A 88 8.43 -3.59 5.43
CA ALA A 88 7.89 -3.19 4.14
C ALA A 88 6.35 -3.35 4.11
N LEU A 89 5.82 -4.45 4.65
CA LEU A 89 4.37 -4.70 4.75
C LEU A 89 3.65 -3.72 5.69
N LEU A 90 4.30 -3.29 6.75
CA LEU A 90 3.81 -2.25 7.67
C LEU A 90 3.75 -0.85 7.03
N GLY A 91 4.25 -0.72 5.80
CA GLY A 91 4.28 0.54 5.05
C GLY A 91 5.62 1.24 5.12
N GLY A 92 6.73 0.53 5.32
CA GLY A 92 8.07 1.09 5.53
C GLY A 92 8.50 2.17 4.51
N GLY A 93 7.87 2.21 3.33
CA GLY A 93 8.03 3.33 2.39
C GLY A 93 6.85 4.32 2.24
N SER A 94 5.58 4.02 2.59
CA SER A 94 4.53 5.07 2.75
C SER A 94 4.84 6.02 3.88
N ILE A 95 5.57 5.49 4.83
CA ILE A 95 6.16 6.16 5.94
C ILE A 95 7.21 7.19 5.47
N ALA A 96 7.96 6.91 4.40
CA ALA A 96 9.01 7.80 3.87
C ALA A 96 8.51 9.05 3.11
N SER A 97 7.22 9.12 2.79
CA SER A 97 6.71 9.94 1.71
C SER A 97 5.88 11.15 2.14
N GLY A 98 5.57 11.31 3.44
CA GLY A 98 4.77 12.44 3.93
C GLY A 98 5.49 13.80 3.90
N GLY A 99 6.51 13.96 3.06
CA GLY A 99 7.45 15.09 3.09
C GLY A 99 8.54 15.00 4.17
N PHE A 100 8.61 13.89 4.92
CA PHE A 100 9.56 13.70 6.02
C PHE A 100 10.77 12.81 5.68
N GLY A 101 10.81 12.24 4.47
CA GLY A 101 11.83 11.28 4.06
C GLY A 101 11.76 9.96 4.84
N ILE A 102 12.63 9.00 4.49
CA ILE A 102 12.67 7.65 5.10
C ILE A 102 12.90 7.71 6.62
N ILE A 103 13.70 8.67 7.09
CA ILE A 103 14.02 8.87 8.52
C ILE A 103 12.78 9.33 9.30
N GLY A 104 12.14 10.41 8.86
CA GLY A 104 10.97 10.94 9.56
C GLY A 104 9.77 10.02 9.45
N GLY A 105 9.73 9.23 8.38
CA GLY A 105 8.88 8.08 8.31
C GLY A 105 9.11 7.07 9.43
N THR A 106 10.27 6.44 9.49
CA THR A 106 10.52 5.38 10.47
C THR A 106 10.25 5.86 11.90
N ALA A 107 10.54 7.13 12.16
CA ALA A 107 10.17 7.81 13.40
C ALA A 107 8.64 7.89 13.61
N LEU A 108 7.86 8.25 12.58
CA LEU A 108 6.40 8.25 12.61
C LEU A 108 5.84 6.85 12.88
N LEU A 109 6.32 5.81 12.19
CA LEU A 109 5.87 4.42 12.45
C LEU A 109 6.20 4.00 13.88
N THR A 110 7.42 4.31 14.33
CA THR A 110 7.85 4.03 15.70
C THR A 110 6.95 4.73 16.71
N ALA A 111 6.67 6.01 16.51
CA ALA A 111 5.79 6.78 17.38
C ALA A 111 4.34 6.32 17.31
N ALA A 112 3.91 5.80 16.16
CA ALA A 112 2.58 5.24 15.97
C ALA A 112 2.42 3.93 16.77
N LEU A 113 3.39 3.03 16.67
CA LEU A 113 3.38 1.70 17.29
C LEU A 113 3.80 1.69 18.77
N SER A 114 4.55 2.68 19.22
CA SER A 114 4.90 2.85 20.65
C SER A 114 3.93 3.74 21.41
N PHE A 115 2.96 4.35 20.71
CA PHE A 115 2.15 5.45 21.22
C PHE A 115 2.96 6.70 21.65
N GLY A 116 4.28 6.74 21.42
CA GLY A 116 5.18 7.74 22.00
C GLY A 116 4.84 9.17 21.58
N THR A 117 4.50 10.04 22.54
CA THR A 117 4.16 11.45 22.29
C THR A 117 5.36 12.34 21.97
N ASP A 118 6.58 11.82 22.16
CA ASP A 118 7.82 12.60 22.11
C ASP A 118 8.28 12.95 20.70
N VAL A 119 7.78 12.25 19.67
CA VAL A 119 8.06 12.59 18.27
C VAL A 119 7.16 13.75 17.87
N VAL A 120 7.73 14.95 17.78
CA VAL A 120 7.02 16.16 17.35
C VAL A 120 7.17 16.34 15.84
N ILE A 121 6.03 16.34 15.15
CA ILE A 121 5.96 16.62 13.71
C ILE A 121 5.55 18.09 13.52
N ASP A 122 6.36 18.84 12.75
CA ASP A 122 6.04 20.23 12.43
C ASP A 122 4.88 20.33 11.44
N TYR A 123 3.69 20.62 11.98
CA TYR A 123 2.47 20.91 11.26
C TYR A 123 2.22 22.41 11.22
N THR A 124 2.32 22.99 10.03
CA THR A 124 1.88 24.36 9.75
C THR A 124 0.50 24.36 9.10
N ILE A 125 -0.23 25.48 9.15
CA ILE A 125 -1.54 25.61 8.48
C ILE A 125 -1.43 25.27 6.99
N GLY A 126 -0.36 25.71 6.32
CA GLY A 126 -0.14 25.43 4.90
C GLY A 126 0.09 23.94 4.59
N LYS A 127 0.82 23.23 5.45
CA LYS A 127 0.97 21.77 5.36
C LYS A 127 -0.34 21.03 5.67
N ALA A 128 -1.14 21.57 6.60
CA ALA A 128 -2.42 20.96 6.99
C ALA A 128 -3.53 21.14 5.94
N VAL A 129 -3.37 22.09 5.00
CA VAL A 129 -4.37 22.45 3.98
C VAL A 129 -3.78 22.29 2.57
N SER A 130 -2.70 21.51 2.40
CA SER A 130 -2.00 21.42 1.12
C SER A 130 -2.89 20.85 0.01
N GLU A 131 -2.96 21.56 -1.12
CA GLU A 131 -3.69 21.14 -2.32
C GLU A 131 -2.99 19.99 -3.05
N TYR A 132 -3.79 19.19 -3.75
CA TYR A 132 -3.34 18.10 -4.61
C TYR A 132 -2.32 18.58 -5.67
N LYS A 133 -1.23 17.84 -5.84
CA LYS A 133 -0.30 17.97 -6.96
C LYS A 133 0.24 16.61 -7.37
N TYR A 134 0.04 16.22 -8.62
CA TYR A 134 0.56 14.96 -9.18
C TYR A 134 2.06 14.79 -8.91
N SER A 135 2.86 15.83 -9.16
CA SER A 135 4.31 15.79 -8.93
C SER A 135 4.67 15.49 -7.47
N ASN A 136 3.90 15.99 -6.51
CA ASN A 136 4.14 15.72 -5.10
C ASN A 136 3.83 14.26 -4.77
N LEU A 137 2.72 13.73 -5.28
CA LEU A 137 2.36 12.32 -5.08
C LEU A 137 3.41 11.40 -5.68
N VAL A 138 3.88 11.68 -6.90
CA VAL A 138 4.95 10.92 -7.56
C VAL A 138 6.24 10.99 -6.76
N GLU A 139 6.66 12.19 -6.33
CA GLU A 139 7.90 12.37 -5.54
C GLU A 139 7.85 11.57 -4.24
N ASN A 140 6.74 11.70 -3.52
CA ASN A 140 6.45 10.96 -2.30
C ASN A 140 6.49 9.44 -2.56
N SER A 141 6.11 9.01 -3.77
CA SER A 141 5.96 7.61 -4.11
C SER A 141 7.23 6.86 -4.49
N LYS A 142 8.30 7.57 -4.85
CA LYS A 142 9.55 6.98 -5.36
C LYS A 142 10.22 5.97 -4.42
N ASN A 143 10.06 6.17 -3.13
CA ASN A 143 10.69 5.35 -2.09
C ASN A 143 9.71 4.39 -1.40
N MET A 144 8.48 4.30 -1.90
CA MET A 144 7.48 3.36 -1.38
C MET A 144 7.68 1.95 -1.93
N PRO A 145 7.16 0.92 -1.23
CA PRO A 145 7.08 -0.40 -1.81
C PRO A 145 6.34 -0.43 -3.13
N THR A 146 6.85 -1.27 -4.01
CA THR A 146 6.30 -1.54 -5.33
C THR A 146 6.39 -3.03 -5.62
N LEU A 147 5.79 -3.44 -6.74
CA LEU A 147 5.86 -4.82 -7.19
C LEU A 147 7.29 -5.17 -7.61
N PRO A 148 7.76 -6.41 -7.34
CA PRO A 148 9.05 -6.87 -7.86
C PRO A 148 9.02 -6.96 -9.39
N LEU A 149 10.20 -6.95 -10.01
CA LEU A 149 10.32 -7.27 -11.42
C LEU A 149 9.85 -8.71 -11.71
N PRO A 150 9.26 -8.97 -12.89
CA PRO A 150 8.81 -10.30 -13.26
C PRO A 150 9.96 -11.30 -13.31
N MET A 151 9.66 -12.55 -12.94
CA MET A 151 10.63 -13.66 -12.93
C MET A 151 10.28 -14.79 -13.88
N ASN A 152 9.08 -14.76 -14.44
CA ASN A 152 8.71 -15.65 -15.53
C ASN A 152 9.35 -15.11 -16.82
N ASP A 153 10.20 -15.88 -17.48
CA ASP A 153 10.84 -15.55 -18.76
C ASP A 153 10.10 -16.14 -19.97
N SER A 154 8.97 -16.82 -19.74
CA SER A 154 8.13 -17.39 -20.78
C SER A 154 7.15 -16.36 -21.32
N GLY A 155 6.97 -16.33 -22.63
CA GLY A 155 6.11 -15.36 -23.30
C GLY A 155 6.57 -15.06 -24.73
N PRO A 156 5.96 -14.06 -25.37
CA PRO A 156 6.32 -13.62 -26.71
C PRO A 156 7.75 -13.09 -26.79
N LYS A 157 8.27 -12.99 -28.01
CA LYS A 157 9.65 -12.57 -28.28
C LYS A 157 10.00 -11.22 -27.65
N ALA A 158 9.09 -10.25 -27.73
CA ALA A 158 9.28 -8.93 -27.15
C ALA A 158 9.39 -9.00 -25.62
N TYR A 159 8.45 -9.68 -24.96
CA TYR A 159 8.52 -9.98 -23.53
C TYR A 159 9.88 -10.60 -23.14
N LYS A 160 10.27 -11.69 -23.81
CA LYS A 160 11.55 -12.40 -23.55
C LYS A 160 12.77 -11.49 -23.65
N ASN A 161 12.79 -10.62 -24.66
CA ASN A 161 13.90 -9.69 -24.84
C ASN A 161 13.93 -8.62 -23.73
N ALA A 162 12.76 -8.20 -23.23
CA ALA A 162 12.66 -7.23 -22.16
C ALA A 162 13.14 -7.85 -20.85
N ILE A 163 12.70 -9.08 -20.54
CA ILE A 163 13.20 -9.83 -19.38
C ILE A 163 14.72 -9.95 -19.40
N LYS A 164 15.34 -10.28 -20.54
CA LYS A 164 16.82 -10.34 -20.66
C LYS A 164 17.55 -9.02 -20.37
N ILE A 165 16.87 -7.88 -20.55
CA ILE A 165 17.42 -6.57 -20.18
C ILE A 165 17.30 -6.39 -18.67
N LEU A 166 16.13 -6.74 -18.11
CA LEU A 166 15.83 -6.66 -16.68
C LEU A 166 16.69 -7.61 -15.84
N ASP A 167 17.05 -8.80 -16.35
CA ASP A 167 17.94 -9.77 -15.69
C ASP A 167 19.35 -9.21 -15.41
N LYS A 168 19.69 -8.05 -15.98
CA LYS A 168 20.94 -7.34 -15.70
C LYS A 168 20.82 -6.39 -14.52
N SER A 169 19.66 -6.32 -13.86
CA SER A 169 19.44 -5.47 -12.70
C SER A 169 20.34 -5.88 -11.55
N ASN A 170 20.88 -4.90 -10.84
CA ASN A 170 21.65 -5.14 -9.65
C ASN A 170 20.71 -5.48 -8.49
N GLU A 171 20.66 -6.77 -8.10
CA GLU A 171 19.84 -7.29 -7.01
C GLU A 171 20.22 -6.72 -5.62
N GLU A 172 21.46 -6.24 -5.47
CA GLU A 172 21.93 -5.60 -4.23
C GLU A 172 21.51 -4.13 -4.14
N SER A 173 21.02 -3.56 -5.25
CA SER A 173 20.55 -2.18 -5.32
C SER A 173 19.02 -2.10 -5.36
N PRO A 174 18.40 -1.10 -4.71
CA PRO A 174 16.96 -0.91 -4.81
C PRO A 174 16.50 -0.71 -6.27
N ILE A 175 15.26 -1.08 -6.57
CA ILE A 175 14.71 -0.95 -7.93
C ILE A 175 14.65 0.50 -8.42
N PHE A 176 14.58 1.46 -7.48
CA PHE A 176 14.58 2.89 -7.75
C PHE A 176 15.99 3.47 -7.94
N SER A 177 17.05 2.66 -7.87
CA SER A 177 18.41 3.11 -8.20
C SER A 177 18.49 3.56 -9.66
N SER A 178 19.36 4.53 -9.96
CA SER A 178 19.50 5.04 -11.33
C SER A 178 19.87 3.94 -12.33
N GLU A 179 20.74 3.00 -11.93
CA GLU A 179 21.14 1.86 -12.75
C GLU A 179 19.95 0.95 -13.10
N ASN A 180 19.16 0.55 -12.10
CA ASN A 180 18.01 -0.33 -12.31
C ASN A 180 16.91 0.39 -13.11
N GLN A 181 16.70 1.69 -12.87
CA GLN A 181 15.74 2.51 -13.63
C GLN A 181 16.12 2.67 -15.11
N ASP A 182 17.42 2.74 -15.44
CA ASP A 182 17.86 2.80 -16.83
C ASP A 182 17.61 1.49 -17.59
N LEU A 183 17.72 0.34 -16.92
CA LEU A 183 17.35 -0.97 -17.49
C LEU A 183 15.84 -1.08 -17.70
N ILE A 184 15.04 -0.57 -16.77
CA ILE A 184 13.57 -0.49 -16.91
C ILE A 184 13.21 0.36 -18.13
N LYS A 185 13.77 1.55 -18.27
CA LYS A 185 13.50 2.45 -19.42
C LYS A 185 13.88 1.82 -20.75
N LYS A 186 15.03 1.13 -20.83
CA LYS A 186 15.43 0.39 -22.03
C LYS A 186 14.42 -0.70 -22.40
N SER A 187 13.92 -1.42 -21.40
CA SER A 187 12.91 -2.47 -21.58
C SER A 187 11.58 -1.91 -22.04
N ILE A 188 11.14 -0.77 -21.47
CA ILE A 188 9.95 -0.03 -21.90
C ILE A 188 10.06 0.37 -23.37
N ALA A 189 11.12 1.07 -23.77
CA ALA A 189 11.30 1.55 -25.14
C ALA A 189 11.22 0.41 -26.17
N MET A 190 11.83 -0.73 -25.85
CA MET A 190 11.81 -1.93 -26.70
C MET A 190 10.42 -2.56 -26.81
N LEU A 191 9.64 -2.60 -25.72
CA LEU A 191 8.27 -3.11 -25.74
C LEU A 191 7.32 -2.19 -26.49
N GLU A 192 7.48 -0.86 -26.36
CA GLU A 192 6.69 0.14 -27.09
C GLU A 192 6.95 0.10 -28.60
N GLU A 193 8.19 -0.12 -29.02
CA GLU A 193 8.53 -0.37 -30.43
C GLU A 193 7.83 -1.63 -30.94
N SER A 194 7.96 -2.75 -30.22
CA SER A 194 7.30 -3.99 -30.63
C SER A 194 5.77 -3.91 -30.67
N ALA A 195 5.15 -3.12 -29.78
CA ALA A 195 3.70 -2.95 -29.75
C ALA A 195 3.17 -2.16 -30.96
N ARG A 196 4.01 -1.30 -31.57
CA ARG A 196 3.67 -0.52 -32.77
C ARG A 196 3.73 -1.36 -34.05
N ASP A 197 4.71 -2.27 -34.15
CA ASP A 197 5.03 -2.99 -35.39
C ASP A 197 4.21 -4.28 -35.62
N SER A 198 3.54 -4.82 -34.61
CA SER A 198 2.71 -6.04 -34.75
C SER A 198 1.56 -6.06 -33.74
N PRO A 199 0.45 -5.35 -34.02
CA PRO A 199 -0.69 -5.26 -33.12
C PRO A 199 -1.50 -6.56 -32.98
N ASP A 200 -1.24 -7.57 -33.82
CA ASP A 200 -2.06 -8.78 -33.98
C ASP A 200 -1.26 -10.05 -33.64
N THR A 201 -0.84 -10.16 -32.38
CA THR A 201 -0.27 -11.41 -31.84
C THR A 201 -1.09 -11.84 -30.63
N ASP A 202 -1.34 -13.14 -30.51
CA ASP A 202 -2.10 -13.78 -29.42
C ASP A 202 -1.55 -13.45 -28.01
N ASP A 203 -0.36 -12.84 -27.92
CA ASP A 203 0.31 -12.48 -26.68
C ASP A 203 0.42 -10.96 -26.39
N LEU A 204 -0.33 -10.10 -27.10
CA LEU A 204 -0.35 -8.64 -26.88
C LEU A 204 -0.67 -8.28 -25.42
N SER A 205 -1.59 -9.02 -24.79
CA SER A 205 -1.94 -8.86 -23.37
C SER A 205 -0.74 -8.97 -22.44
N LYS A 206 0.22 -9.87 -22.70
CA LYS A 206 1.40 -10.05 -21.85
C LYS A 206 2.36 -8.88 -21.97
N ASN A 207 2.61 -8.40 -23.19
CA ASN A 207 3.47 -7.25 -23.43
C ASN A 207 2.88 -5.97 -22.81
N LEU A 208 1.57 -5.75 -22.97
CA LEU A 208 0.87 -4.61 -22.37
C LEU A 208 0.87 -4.68 -20.83
N SER A 209 0.66 -5.88 -20.27
CA SER A 209 0.75 -6.10 -18.83
C SER A 209 2.17 -5.80 -18.31
N LEU A 210 3.22 -6.22 -19.05
CA LEU A 210 4.60 -5.89 -18.70
C LEU A 210 4.87 -4.39 -18.80
N LEU A 211 4.45 -3.72 -19.88
CA LEU A 211 4.56 -2.26 -19.99
C LEU A 211 3.90 -1.57 -18.80
N SER A 212 2.69 -1.97 -18.44
CA SER A 212 1.97 -1.40 -17.30
C SER A 212 2.74 -1.53 -15.98
N LEU A 213 3.33 -2.70 -15.72
CA LEU A 213 4.16 -2.96 -14.56
C LEU A 213 5.44 -2.11 -14.58
N LEU A 214 6.14 -2.06 -15.72
CA LEU A 214 7.38 -1.31 -15.86
C LEU A 214 7.19 0.19 -15.65
N TYR A 215 6.12 0.76 -16.20
CA TYR A 215 5.76 2.14 -15.93
C TYR A 215 5.43 2.37 -14.45
N PHE A 216 4.68 1.44 -13.83
CA PHE A 216 4.34 1.52 -12.41
C PHE A 216 5.59 1.52 -11.51
N VAL A 217 6.54 0.59 -11.72
CA VAL A 217 7.79 0.54 -10.94
C VAL A 217 8.75 1.68 -11.28
N SER A 218 8.57 2.36 -12.42
CA SER A 218 9.30 3.58 -12.78
C SER A 218 8.63 4.87 -12.28
N ASN A 219 7.50 4.77 -11.56
CA ASN A 219 6.71 5.88 -11.03
C ASN A 219 6.04 6.77 -12.09
N ASP A 220 5.80 6.26 -13.30
CA ASP A 220 4.98 6.91 -14.31
C ASP A 220 3.55 6.34 -14.27
N TYR A 221 2.75 6.84 -13.33
CA TYR A 221 1.42 6.30 -13.07
C TYR A 221 0.41 6.60 -14.17
N ILE A 222 0.64 7.64 -14.98
CA ILE A 222 -0.21 7.97 -16.12
C ILE A 222 -0.06 6.88 -17.19
N GLU A 223 1.19 6.59 -17.61
CA GLU A 223 1.44 5.55 -18.60
C GLU A 223 1.14 4.15 -18.04
N ALA A 224 1.43 3.90 -16.76
CA ALA A 224 1.08 2.64 -16.09
C ALA A 224 -0.43 2.37 -16.18
N LYS A 225 -1.28 3.36 -15.87
CA LYS A 225 -2.74 3.24 -15.98
C LYS A 225 -3.16 3.00 -17.43
N LYS A 226 -2.63 3.77 -18.38
CA LYS A 226 -2.94 3.65 -19.81
C LYS A 226 -2.65 2.24 -20.33
N TYR A 227 -1.45 1.73 -20.11
CA TYR A 227 -1.09 0.37 -20.56
C TYR A 227 -1.82 -0.72 -19.78
N SER A 228 -2.16 -0.48 -18.51
CA SER A 228 -3.03 -1.39 -17.74
C SER A 228 -4.42 -1.50 -18.38
N ASN A 229 -5.01 -0.38 -18.79
CA ASN A 229 -6.33 -0.38 -19.44
C ASN A 229 -6.28 -1.13 -20.77
N LEU A 230 -5.25 -0.88 -21.59
CA LEU A 230 -5.05 -1.60 -22.85
C LEU A 230 -4.87 -3.12 -22.61
N ALA A 231 -4.12 -3.50 -21.58
CA ALA A 231 -3.93 -4.90 -21.20
C ALA A 231 -5.26 -5.54 -20.75
N ILE A 232 -6.06 -4.84 -19.95
CA ILE A 232 -7.39 -5.27 -19.50
C ILE A 232 -8.34 -5.49 -20.68
N ASP A 233 -8.36 -4.58 -21.65
CA ASP A 233 -9.22 -4.67 -22.82
C ASP A 233 -8.78 -5.79 -23.76
N SER A 234 -7.47 -5.98 -23.94
CA SER A 234 -6.91 -7.12 -24.68
C SER A 234 -7.28 -8.44 -23.99
N ALA A 235 -7.10 -8.54 -22.67
CA ALA A 235 -7.41 -9.74 -21.90
C ALA A 235 -8.91 -10.10 -21.93
N ARG A 236 -9.79 -9.08 -21.91
CA ARG A 236 -11.25 -9.27 -22.05
C ARG A 236 -11.61 -9.86 -23.42
N LYS A 237 -10.99 -9.38 -24.50
CA LYS A 237 -11.23 -9.92 -25.85
C LYS A 237 -10.82 -11.39 -25.96
N SER A 238 -9.75 -11.77 -25.27
CA SER A 238 -9.24 -13.14 -25.23
C SER A 238 -9.85 -14.01 -24.12
N ASN A 239 -10.82 -13.49 -23.35
CA ASN A 239 -11.47 -14.17 -22.23
C ASN A 239 -10.49 -14.76 -21.19
N ILE A 240 -9.38 -14.05 -20.92
CA ILE A 240 -8.39 -14.45 -19.91
C ILE A 240 -8.48 -13.57 -18.65
N ARG A 241 -7.98 -14.10 -17.52
CA ARG A 241 -7.83 -13.33 -16.27
C ARG A 241 -6.82 -12.20 -16.46
N ARG A 242 -7.01 -11.12 -15.69
CA ARG A 242 -6.33 -9.82 -15.85
C ARG A 242 -6.00 -9.14 -14.52
N THR A 243 -5.65 -9.95 -13.54
CA THR A 243 -5.44 -9.52 -12.14
C THR A 243 -4.27 -8.55 -11.98
N LEU A 244 -3.13 -8.80 -12.63
CA LEU A 244 -1.97 -7.90 -12.57
C LEU A 244 -2.27 -6.50 -13.14
N PRO A 245 -2.73 -6.34 -14.39
CA PRO A 245 -3.05 -5.02 -14.90
C PRO A 245 -4.27 -4.41 -14.18
N ALA A 246 -5.20 -5.19 -13.63
CA ALA A 246 -6.27 -4.64 -12.79
C ALA A 246 -5.71 -4.00 -11.50
N PHE A 247 -4.75 -4.64 -10.85
CA PHE A 247 -4.08 -4.08 -9.68
C PHE A 247 -3.33 -2.78 -10.03
N VAL A 248 -2.55 -2.80 -11.11
CA VAL A 248 -1.77 -1.62 -11.56
C VAL A 248 -2.71 -0.48 -11.98
N TYR A 249 -3.82 -0.78 -12.66
CA TYR A 249 -4.86 0.19 -13.01
C TYR A 249 -5.44 0.84 -11.75
N ALA A 250 -5.87 0.04 -10.78
CA ALA A 250 -6.50 0.53 -9.55
C ALA A 250 -5.54 1.43 -8.76
N THR A 251 -4.30 0.99 -8.62
CA THR A 251 -3.29 1.71 -7.82
C THR A 251 -2.84 3.00 -8.51
N SER A 252 -2.62 2.95 -9.84
CA SER A 252 -2.24 4.14 -10.61
C SER A 252 -3.35 5.19 -10.68
N THR A 253 -4.62 4.78 -10.61
CA THR A 253 -5.78 5.69 -10.56
C THR A 253 -5.76 6.60 -9.32
N LEU A 254 -5.13 6.16 -8.23
CA LEU A 254 -4.93 6.99 -7.02
C LEU A 254 -4.00 8.19 -7.25
N TYR A 255 -3.43 8.35 -8.43
CA TYR A 255 -2.62 9.51 -8.81
C TYR A 255 -3.34 10.43 -9.81
N GLU A 256 -4.62 10.22 -10.06
CA GLU A 256 -5.39 11.12 -10.92
C GLU A 256 -5.94 12.30 -10.14
N ASN A 257 -6.14 13.44 -10.80
CA ASN A 257 -6.74 14.60 -10.16
C ASN A 257 -8.15 14.29 -9.61
N GLU A 258 -8.94 13.54 -10.38
CA GLU A 258 -10.29 13.12 -10.02
C GLU A 258 -10.47 11.64 -10.40
N PHE A 259 -11.12 10.87 -9.53
CA PHE A 259 -11.43 9.47 -9.79
C PHE A 259 -12.58 9.00 -8.91
N ASP A 260 -13.28 7.94 -9.35
CA ASP A 260 -14.27 7.24 -8.54
C ASP A 260 -13.57 6.14 -7.73
N PHE A 261 -13.32 6.42 -6.45
CA PHE A 261 -12.66 5.48 -5.56
C PHE A 261 -13.42 4.17 -5.45
N SER A 262 -14.73 4.21 -5.18
CA SER A 262 -15.49 3.00 -4.91
C SER A 262 -15.61 2.12 -6.15
N ALA A 263 -15.85 2.72 -7.33
CA ALA A 263 -15.85 1.96 -8.58
C ALA A 263 -14.47 1.39 -8.91
N THR A 264 -13.39 2.16 -8.69
CA THR A 264 -12.03 1.69 -8.95
C THR A 264 -11.66 0.53 -8.04
N THR A 265 -11.91 0.68 -6.74
CA THR A 265 -11.64 -0.32 -5.71
C THR A 265 -12.44 -1.60 -5.95
N ASN A 266 -13.74 -1.50 -6.19
CA ASN A 266 -14.60 -2.68 -6.33
C ASN A 266 -14.42 -3.42 -7.67
N ASN A 267 -14.15 -2.70 -8.76
CA ASN A 267 -14.05 -3.32 -10.09
C ASN A 267 -12.65 -3.83 -10.42
N TYR A 268 -11.60 -3.20 -9.87
CA TYR A 268 -10.22 -3.50 -10.26
C TYR A 268 -9.40 -4.05 -9.10
N PHE A 269 -9.30 -3.35 -7.97
CA PHE A 269 -8.49 -3.81 -6.84
C PHE A 269 -9.06 -5.08 -6.19
N ARG A 270 -10.37 -5.08 -5.88
CA ARG A 270 -11.08 -6.27 -5.37
C ARG A 270 -10.96 -7.44 -6.34
N TYR A 271 -11.12 -7.20 -7.65
CA TYR A 271 -10.94 -8.23 -8.66
C TYR A 271 -9.52 -8.79 -8.66
N SER A 272 -8.49 -7.93 -8.58
CA SER A 272 -7.10 -8.36 -8.64
C SER A 272 -6.70 -9.30 -7.50
N VAL A 273 -7.27 -9.11 -6.30
CA VAL A 273 -6.94 -9.94 -5.13
C VAL A 273 -7.85 -11.15 -4.98
N LEU A 274 -9.11 -11.07 -5.41
CA LEU A 274 -10.07 -12.18 -5.25
C LEU A 274 -10.10 -13.17 -6.42
N ALA A 275 -9.57 -12.79 -7.59
CA ALA A 275 -9.48 -13.70 -8.74
C ALA A 275 -8.20 -14.57 -8.73
N GLU A 276 -7.25 -14.27 -7.84
CA GLU A 276 -6.09 -15.11 -7.49
C GLU A 276 -5.89 -15.09 -5.95
N PRO A 277 -6.83 -15.64 -5.16
CA PRO A 277 -6.81 -15.52 -3.70
C PRO A 277 -5.61 -16.22 -3.05
N ASP A 278 -5.14 -17.32 -3.65
CA ASP A 278 -4.00 -18.10 -3.17
C ASP A 278 -2.64 -17.47 -3.56
N ASN A 279 -2.67 -16.31 -4.21
CA ASN A 279 -1.45 -15.62 -4.61
C ASN A 279 -0.72 -15.10 -3.36
N PRO A 280 0.55 -15.51 -3.13
CA PRO A 280 1.31 -15.09 -1.96
C PRO A 280 1.59 -13.59 -1.91
N LEU A 281 1.40 -12.87 -3.02
CA LEU A 281 1.52 -11.42 -3.08
C LEU A 281 0.35 -10.67 -2.45
N VAL A 282 -0.80 -11.30 -2.19
CA VAL A 282 -2.01 -10.60 -1.74
C VAL A 282 -1.75 -9.63 -0.56
N PRO A 283 -1.03 -10.01 0.52
CA PRO A 283 -0.67 -9.06 1.58
C PRO A 283 0.12 -7.84 1.09
N LEU A 284 1.09 -8.06 0.19
CA LEU A 284 1.85 -6.98 -0.43
C LEU A 284 0.95 -6.08 -1.29
N LEU A 285 0.00 -6.65 -2.03
CA LEU A 285 -0.94 -5.88 -2.85
C LEU A 285 -1.79 -4.95 -1.98
N PHE A 286 -2.33 -5.44 -0.86
CA PHE A 286 -3.00 -4.59 0.12
C PHE A 286 -2.08 -3.52 0.68
N SER A 287 -0.85 -3.89 1.06
CA SER A 287 0.13 -2.94 1.58
C SER A 287 0.41 -1.80 0.60
N ILE A 288 0.74 -2.11 -0.66
CA ILE A 288 1.02 -1.12 -1.71
C ILE A 288 -0.22 -0.25 -1.97
N TYR A 289 -1.41 -0.86 -2.05
CA TYR A 289 -2.64 -0.13 -2.33
C TYR A 289 -3.00 0.84 -1.20
N LEU A 290 -2.95 0.37 0.05
CA LEU A 290 -3.16 1.19 1.25
C LEU A 290 -2.14 2.34 1.34
N ASP A 291 -0.87 2.06 1.03
CA ASP A 291 0.18 3.06 1.02
C ASP A 291 -0.11 4.21 0.04
N ARG A 292 -0.59 3.90 -1.17
CA ARG A 292 -0.97 4.92 -2.17
C ARG A 292 -2.26 5.64 -1.78
N LEU A 293 -3.21 4.91 -1.21
CA LEU A 293 -4.46 5.47 -0.69
C LEU A 293 -4.17 6.54 0.37
N LEU A 294 -3.22 6.27 1.28
CA LEU A 294 -2.88 7.22 2.34
C LEU A 294 -2.24 8.52 1.86
N LEU A 295 -1.63 8.57 0.67
CA LEU A 295 -1.12 9.81 0.08
C LEU A 295 -2.24 10.80 -0.29
N ARG A 296 -3.44 10.28 -0.53
CA ARG A 296 -4.63 11.02 -0.94
C ARG A 296 -5.56 11.31 0.23
N PHE A 297 -5.22 10.84 1.42
CA PHE A 297 -6.10 10.95 2.57
C PHE A 297 -6.30 12.42 2.97
N ASN A 298 -7.56 12.85 3.08
CA ASN A 298 -8.00 14.22 3.36
C ASN A 298 -7.71 15.25 2.26
N ASP A 299 -7.55 14.83 1.01
CA ASP A 299 -7.47 15.74 -0.15
C ASP A 299 -8.84 16.12 -0.74
N GLY A 300 -9.93 15.62 -0.13
CA GLY A 300 -11.31 15.77 -0.58
C GLY A 300 -11.89 14.56 -1.30
N TYR A 301 -11.06 13.59 -1.72
CA TYR A 301 -11.50 12.36 -2.40
C TYR A 301 -11.50 11.14 -1.48
N LEU A 302 -10.48 11.00 -0.63
CA LEU A 302 -10.32 9.85 0.26
C LEU A 302 -10.36 10.25 1.74
N ASP A 303 -11.06 9.45 2.54
CA ASP A 303 -11.29 9.67 3.96
C ASP A 303 -11.33 8.34 4.74
N GLU A 304 -11.77 8.37 5.99
CA GLU A 304 -11.89 7.19 6.86
C GLU A 304 -12.75 6.08 6.26
N LYS A 305 -13.78 6.42 5.48
CA LYS A 305 -14.64 5.43 4.83
C LYS A 305 -13.88 4.63 3.79
N SER A 306 -12.90 5.24 3.13
CA SER A 306 -12.05 4.57 2.15
C SER A 306 -11.30 3.38 2.74
N LEU A 307 -10.86 3.46 4.01
CA LEU A 307 -10.22 2.33 4.70
C LEU A 307 -11.20 1.21 5.04
N ASN A 308 -12.43 1.56 5.43
CA ASN A 308 -13.48 0.58 5.68
C ASN A 308 -13.86 -0.19 4.39
N GLU A 309 -13.90 0.46 3.23
CA GLU A 309 -14.13 -0.23 1.95
C GLU A 309 -13.05 -1.30 1.67
N ILE A 310 -11.79 -1.04 2.03
CA ILE A 310 -10.72 -2.04 1.92
C ILE A 310 -10.89 -3.16 2.93
N PHE A 311 -11.31 -2.84 4.16
CA PHE A 311 -11.62 -3.84 5.17
C PHE A 311 -12.71 -4.81 4.70
N GLU A 312 -13.76 -4.32 4.04
CA GLU A 312 -14.81 -5.18 3.47
C GLU A 312 -14.28 -6.20 2.47
N ILE A 313 -13.26 -5.85 1.69
CA ILE A 313 -12.59 -6.80 0.77
C ILE A 313 -11.81 -7.86 1.58
N MET A 314 -11.07 -7.44 2.62
CA MET A 314 -10.26 -8.32 3.46
C MET A 314 -11.10 -9.36 4.23
N LYS A 315 -12.37 -9.07 4.50
CA LYS A 315 -13.31 -10.01 5.14
C LYS A 315 -13.77 -11.16 4.23
N SER A 316 -13.43 -11.13 2.93
CA SER A 316 -13.79 -12.20 2.01
C SER A 316 -13.32 -13.57 2.53
N PRO A 317 -14.18 -14.61 2.50
CA PRO A 317 -13.77 -15.97 2.86
C PRO A 317 -12.61 -16.48 2.01
N ALA A 318 -12.49 -16.03 0.76
CA ALA A 318 -11.39 -16.41 -0.12
C ALA A 318 -10.01 -15.93 0.37
N LEU A 319 -9.94 -15.01 1.33
CA LEU A 319 -8.69 -14.45 1.86
C LEU A 319 -8.38 -14.92 3.28
N GLU A 320 -8.96 -16.04 3.71
CA GLU A 320 -8.81 -16.57 5.06
C GLU A 320 -7.35 -16.79 5.48
N ASP A 321 -6.56 -17.45 4.63
CA ASP A 321 -5.17 -17.83 4.92
C ASP A 321 -4.23 -16.64 5.09
N VAL A 322 -4.58 -15.49 4.49
CA VAL A 322 -3.77 -14.26 4.53
C VAL A 322 -4.40 -13.18 5.42
N ARG A 323 -5.50 -13.49 6.11
CA ARG A 323 -6.30 -12.50 6.84
C ARG A 323 -5.54 -11.83 7.99
N VAL A 324 -4.71 -12.59 8.70
CA VAL A 324 -3.85 -12.07 9.78
C VAL A 324 -2.91 -10.99 9.25
N LEU A 325 -2.21 -11.26 8.14
CA LEU A 325 -1.32 -10.31 7.48
C LEU A 325 -2.07 -9.08 6.96
N ASN A 326 -3.22 -9.29 6.31
CA ASN A 326 -4.04 -8.22 5.76
C ASN A 326 -4.59 -7.28 6.85
N TYR A 327 -5.11 -7.83 7.95
CA TYR A 327 -5.61 -7.05 9.07
C TYR A 327 -4.49 -6.30 9.79
N THR A 328 -3.34 -6.96 10.00
CA THR A 328 -2.15 -6.32 10.55
C THR A 328 -1.73 -5.13 9.69
N ALA A 329 -1.63 -5.33 8.38
CA ALA A 329 -1.33 -4.29 7.40
C ALA A 329 -2.32 -3.11 7.50
N LEU A 330 -3.63 -3.37 7.58
CA LEU A 330 -4.65 -2.32 7.70
C LEU A 330 -4.57 -1.56 9.03
N ILE A 331 -4.50 -2.27 10.16
CA ILE A 331 -4.48 -1.66 11.49
C ILE A 331 -3.24 -0.76 11.66
N SER A 332 -2.10 -1.15 11.11
CA SER A 332 -0.92 -0.28 11.12
C SER A 332 -1.14 1.05 10.38
N ARG A 333 -1.94 1.07 9.31
CA ARG A 333 -2.32 2.32 8.64
C ARG A 333 -3.27 3.16 9.49
N TYR A 334 -4.19 2.54 10.23
CA TYR A 334 -4.98 3.24 11.23
C TYR A 334 -4.09 3.90 12.30
N PHE A 335 -3.09 3.20 12.83
CA PHE A 335 -2.16 3.80 13.80
C PHE A 335 -1.38 4.97 13.21
N ILE A 336 -0.88 4.85 11.98
CA ILE A 336 -0.20 5.95 11.30
C ILE A 336 -1.13 7.16 11.18
N ARG A 337 -2.39 6.95 10.75
CA ARG A 337 -3.37 8.05 10.62
C ARG A 337 -3.76 8.66 11.96
N LEU A 338 -4.03 7.84 12.98
CA LEU A 338 -4.27 8.30 14.34
C LEU A 338 -3.11 9.15 14.84
N LYS A 339 -1.87 8.71 14.61
CA LYS A 339 -0.67 9.45 15.02
C LYS A 339 -0.54 10.79 14.31
N LEU A 340 -0.81 10.83 13.00
CA LEU A 340 -0.77 12.07 12.22
C LEU A 340 -1.82 13.08 12.71
N GLU A 341 -3.06 12.67 12.95
CA GLU A 341 -4.09 13.57 13.48
C GLU A 341 -3.77 14.01 14.92
N GLN A 342 -3.29 13.11 15.79
CA GLN A 342 -2.82 13.42 17.16
C GLN A 342 -1.74 14.51 17.14
N GLN A 343 -0.73 14.37 16.28
CA GLN A 343 0.38 15.31 16.15
C GLN A 343 -0.07 16.65 15.57
N LYS A 344 -0.95 16.62 14.56
CA LYS A 344 -1.53 17.83 13.97
C LYS A 344 -2.31 18.65 15.00
N ILE A 345 -3.18 18.00 15.80
CA ILE A 345 -3.91 18.66 16.89
C ILE A 345 -2.93 19.23 17.91
N THR A 346 -1.99 18.41 18.40
CA THR A 346 -1.05 18.81 19.45
C THR A 346 -0.19 20.01 19.01
N SER A 347 0.36 19.96 17.79
CA SER A 347 1.25 20.97 17.23
C SER A 347 0.53 22.31 16.98
N LEU A 348 -0.66 22.26 16.38
CA LEU A 348 -1.42 23.47 16.04
C LEU A 348 -2.10 24.09 17.25
N ALA A 349 -2.71 23.29 18.14
CA ALA A 349 -3.42 23.81 19.31
C ALA A 349 -2.48 24.36 20.39
N SER A 350 -1.27 23.81 20.49
CA SER A 350 -0.27 24.22 21.48
C SER A 350 0.80 25.16 20.93
N THR A 351 0.66 25.62 19.68
CA THR A 351 1.70 26.46 19.05
C THR A 351 1.92 27.77 19.82
N ALA A 352 3.20 28.14 19.96
CA ALA A 352 3.58 29.45 20.50
C ALA A 352 3.50 30.57 19.44
N ASN A 353 3.36 30.23 18.16
CA ASN A 353 3.28 31.21 17.08
C ASN A 353 1.89 31.87 17.07
N GLU A 354 1.81 33.13 17.50
CA GLU A 354 0.54 33.87 17.58
C GLU A 354 -0.17 34.00 16.22
N THR A 355 0.57 34.12 15.12
CA THR A 355 -0.03 34.19 13.77
C THR A 355 -0.79 32.90 13.45
N ILE A 356 -0.27 31.75 13.87
CA ILE A 356 -0.97 30.46 13.71
C ILE A 356 -2.07 30.34 14.77
N LYS A 357 -1.75 30.56 16.04
CA LYS A 357 -2.66 30.38 17.17
C LYS A 357 -3.92 31.24 17.07
N ASN A 358 -3.80 32.46 16.56
CA ASN A 358 -4.91 33.41 16.47
C ASN A 358 -5.68 33.30 15.15
N ASN A 359 -5.25 32.44 14.22
CA ASN A 359 -5.92 32.26 12.94
C ASN A 359 -7.15 31.36 13.10
N PRO A 360 -8.36 31.78 12.70
CA PRO A 360 -9.57 30.97 12.81
C PRO A 360 -9.49 29.67 11.97
N LYS A 361 -8.69 29.65 10.89
CA LYS A 361 -8.44 28.43 10.12
C LYS A 361 -7.76 27.35 10.95
N THR A 362 -6.90 27.73 11.91
CA THR A 362 -6.24 26.77 12.82
C THR A 362 -7.26 26.03 13.66
N LEU A 363 -8.24 26.74 14.22
CA LEU A 363 -9.31 26.12 15.01
C LEU A 363 -10.15 25.16 14.16
N ALA A 364 -10.53 25.57 12.95
CA ALA A 364 -11.26 24.72 12.03
C ALA A 364 -10.50 23.43 11.71
N VAL A 365 -9.19 23.54 11.42
CA VAL A 365 -8.32 22.38 11.14
C VAL A 365 -8.23 21.43 12.33
N VAL A 366 -8.04 21.92 13.56
CA VAL A 366 -7.90 21.03 14.73
C VAL A 366 -9.22 20.38 15.14
N ILE A 367 -10.36 21.06 14.97
CA ILE A 367 -11.70 20.46 15.20
C ILE A 367 -11.94 19.31 14.22
N ASP A 368 -11.70 19.57 12.93
CA ASP A 368 -11.85 18.58 11.87
C ASP A 368 -10.91 17.38 12.08
N SER A 369 -9.69 17.63 12.53
CA SER A 369 -8.72 16.58 12.88
C SER A 369 -9.14 15.75 14.10
N LEU A 370 -9.76 16.37 15.11
CA LEU A 370 -10.30 15.65 16.28
C LEU A 370 -11.49 14.75 15.90
N ASN A 371 -12.34 15.21 14.98
CA ASN A 371 -13.44 14.41 14.45
C ASN A 371 -12.90 13.17 13.72
N ARG A 372 -11.94 13.37 12.80
CA ARG A 372 -11.26 12.28 12.10
C ARG A 372 -10.58 11.29 13.04
N TYR A 373 -9.83 11.80 14.01
CA TYR A 373 -9.19 10.97 15.03
C TYR A 373 -10.20 10.08 15.75
N THR A 374 -11.37 10.63 16.11
CA THR A 374 -12.43 9.89 16.77
C THR A 374 -12.96 8.75 15.90
N ILE A 375 -13.21 9.01 14.61
CA ILE A 375 -13.70 8.00 13.65
C ILE A 375 -12.64 6.90 13.48
N LEU A 376 -11.38 7.27 13.23
CA LEU A 376 -10.27 6.33 13.09
C LEU A 376 -10.10 5.43 14.33
N ALA A 377 -10.24 6.00 15.54
CA ALA A 377 -10.10 5.25 16.79
C ALA A 377 -11.24 4.25 16.97
N GLN A 378 -12.46 4.62 16.60
CA GLN A 378 -13.62 3.74 16.65
C GLN A 378 -13.53 2.62 15.60
N ASP A 379 -13.21 2.96 14.35
CA ASP A 379 -13.11 2.00 13.25
C ASP A 379 -11.98 0.98 13.49
N SER A 380 -10.81 1.45 13.95
CA SER A 380 -9.72 0.55 14.32
C SER A 380 -10.10 -0.41 15.45
N SER A 381 -10.88 0.04 16.44
CA SER A 381 -11.42 -0.84 17.49
C SER A 381 -12.36 -1.92 16.91
N SER A 382 -13.22 -1.54 15.97
CA SER A 382 -14.10 -2.49 15.28
C SER A 382 -13.30 -3.53 14.50
N ILE A 383 -12.30 -3.11 13.71
CA ILE A 383 -11.41 -4.01 12.98
C ILE A 383 -10.65 -4.93 13.93
N MET A 384 -10.17 -4.40 15.06
CA MET A 384 -9.48 -5.18 16.09
C MET A 384 -10.36 -6.28 16.67
N SER A 385 -11.66 -6.03 16.86
CA SER A 385 -12.58 -7.07 17.32
C SER A 385 -12.67 -8.24 16.34
N HIS A 386 -12.67 -7.96 15.03
CA HIS A 386 -12.61 -8.98 14.00
C HIS A 386 -11.25 -9.70 13.96
N PHE A 387 -10.15 -8.99 14.23
CA PHE A 387 -8.82 -9.60 14.30
C PHE A 387 -8.71 -10.57 15.48
N LEU A 388 -9.15 -10.16 16.67
CA LEU A 388 -9.14 -11.00 17.86
C LEU A 388 -10.09 -12.21 17.76
N ALA A 389 -11.07 -12.16 16.85
CA ALA A 389 -11.98 -13.27 16.57
C ALA A 389 -11.41 -14.31 15.60
N LEU A 390 -10.23 -14.09 15.01
CA LEU A 390 -9.56 -15.08 14.17
C LEU A 390 -9.04 -16.25 15.02
N ASP A 391 -8.89 -17.41 14.39
CA ASP A 391 -8.23 -18.55 15.02
C ASP A 391 -6.71 -18.32 15.03
N LEU A 392 -6.23 -17.69 16.11
CA LEU A 392 -4.83 -17.31 16.31
C LEU A 392 -4.11 -18.31 17.21
N GLY A 393 -2.90 -18.70 16.79
CA GLY A 393 -1.92 -19.37 17.64
C GLY A 393 -1.48 -18.48 18.82
N GLU A 394 -0.78 -19.06 19.79
CA GLU A 394 -0.40 -18.33 21.02
C GLU A 394 0.44 -17.08 20.75
N GLU A 395 1.45 -17.17 19.87
CA GLU A 395 2.32 -16.04 19.53
C GLU A 395 1.56 -14.90 18.83
N ASP A 396 0.73 -15.25 17.84
CA ASP A 396 -0.09 -14.28 17.10
C ASP A 396 -1.12 -13.60 18.01
N ARG A 397 -1.67 -14.35 18.98
CA ARG A 397 -2.63 -13.81 19.95
C ARG A 397 -1.98 -12.80 20.90
N LEU A 398 -0.73 -13.06 21.33
CA LEU A 398 0.03 -12.09 22.11
C LEU A 398 0.27 -10.81 21.31
N LYS A 399 0.65 -10.92 20.04
CA LYS A 399 0.86 -9.77 19.15
C LYS A 399 -0.42 -9.00 18.85
N ALA A 400 -1.53 -9.69 18.62
CA ALA A 400 -2.84 -9.06 18.49
C ALA A 400 -3.24 -8.31 19.78
N SER A 401 -2.92 -8.85 20.95
CA SER A 401 -3.14 -8.16 22.23
C SER A 401 -2.29 -6.90 22.40
N GLU A 402 -1.04 -6.89 21.92
CA GLU A 402 -0.20 -5.67 21.89
C GLU A 402 -0.88 -4.57 21.06
N PHE A 403 -1.41 -4.92 19.88
CA PHE A 403 -2.13 -3.98 19.03
C PHE A 403 -3.44 -3.51 19.68
N HIS A 404 -4.18 -4.41 20.33
CA HIS A 404 -5.39 -4.05 21.06
C HIS A 404 -5.12 -3.01 22.15
N ASN A 405 -4.11 -3.23 22.98
CA ASN A 405 -3.70 -2.28 24.02
C ASN A 405 -3.30 -0.93 23.42
N LEU A 406 -2.62 -0.94 22.28
CA LEU A 406 -2.25 0.29 21.58
C LEU A 406 -3.49 1.07 21.10
N ILE A 407 -4.51 0.39 20.55
CA ILE A 407 -5.80 1.03 20.20
C ILE A 407 -6.46 1.64 21.43
N VAL A 408 -6.46 0.93 22.56
CA VAL A 408 -7.02 1.46 23.82
C VAL A 408 -6.32 2.75 24.23
N ASN A 409 -4.99 2.83 24.11
CA ASN A 409 -4.24 4.05 24.40
C ASN A 409 -4.66 5.22 23.49
N TYR A 410 -4.82 4.99 22.18
CA TYR A 410 -5.35 6.01 21.26
C TYR A 410 -6.78 6.43 21.59
N ILE A 411 -7.66 5.49 21.95
CA ILE A 411 -9.04 5.83 22.34
C ILE A 411 -9.05 6.73 23.59
N GLN A 412 -8.25 6.41 24.60
CA GLN A 412 -8.17 7.17 25.85
C GLN A 412 -7.60 8.58 25.65
N ASP A 413 -6.65 8.74 24.72
CA ASP A 413 -6.00 10.03 24.45
C ASP A 413 -6.93 11.07 23.80
N LYS A 414 -8.08 10.65 23.29
CA LYS A 414 -9.12 11.54 22.77
C LYS A 414 -9.48 12.65 23.76
N GLU A 415 -9.56 12.36 25.05
CA GLU A 415 -9.91 13.36 26.07
C GLU A 415 -8.84 14.47 26.17
N ARG A 416 -7.56 14.09 26.16
CA ARG A 416 -6.46 15.05 26.16
C ARG A 416 -6.49 15.92 24.89
N LEU A 417 -6.72 15.30 23.72
CA LEU A 417 -6.81 16.03 22.45
C LEU A 417 -8.00 16.99 22.41
N ALA A 418 -9.16 16.57 22.92
CA ALA A 418 -10.34 17.43 23.03
C ALA A 418 -10.07 18.65 23.92
N SER A 419 -9.41 18.46 25.06
CA SER A 419 -9.00 19.56 25.95
C SER A 419 -8.09 20.57 25.25
N LEU A 420 -7.14 20.12 24.42
CA LEU A 420 -6.29 21.02 23.63
C LEU A 420 -7.10 21.87 22.64
N VAL A 421 -8.07 21.25 21.95
CA VAL A 421 -8.96 21.95 21.01
C VAL A 421 -9.81 22.98 21.74
N ASP A 422 -10.39 22.61 22.89
CA ASP A 422 -11.21 23.51 23.71
C ASP A 422 -10.40 24.69 24.24
N ASN A 423 -9.15 24.48 24.66
CA ASN A 423 -8.25 25.53 25.08
C ASN A 423 -7.95 26.54 23.95
N LEU A 424 -7.71 26.05 22.73
CA LEU A 424 -7.52 26.91 21.56
C LEU A 424 -8.79 27.71 21.26
N LYS A 425 -9.96 27.05 21.30
CA LYS A 425 -11.26 27.69 21.09
C LYS A 425 -11.49 28.82 22.08
N ASN A 426 -11.32 28.55 23.37
CA ASN A 426 -11.48 29.53 24.45
C ASN A 426 -10.51 30.73 24.28
N HIS A 427 -9.26 30.46 23.89
CA HIS A 427 -8.29 31.51 23.57
C HIS A 427 -8.77 32.43 22.44
N GLN A 428 -9.22 31.85 21.32
CA GLN A 428 -9.69 32.63 20.17
C GLN A 428 -10.99 33.40 20.46
N GLU A 429 -11.91 32.82 21.22
CA GLU A 429 -13.15 33.50 21.66
C GLU A 429 -12.84 34.71 22.56
N ASN A 430 -11.87 34.58 23.48
CA ASN A 430 -11.46 35.69 24.34
C ASN A 430 -10.79 36.83 23.55
N LEU A 431 -10.00 36.51 22.52
CA LEU A 431 -9.42 37.52 21.62
C LEU A 431 -10.50 38.34 20.90
N LEU A 432 -11.57 37.70 20.44
CA LEU A 432 -12.70 38.38 19.78
C LEU A 432 -13.46 39.28 20.76
N LYS A 433 -13.73 38.81 21.98
CA LYS A 433 -14.37 39.61 23.04
C LYS A 433 -13.56 40.86 23.39
N ASN A 434 -12.24 40.72 23.50
CA ASN A 434 -11.35 41.84 23.79
C ASN A 434 -11.34 42.86 22.65
N LYS A 435 -11.28 42.44 21.38
CA LYS A 435 -11.34 43.36 20.24
C LYS A 435 -12.63 44.21 20.21
N HIS A 436 -13.77 43.64 20.60
CA HIS A 436 -15.03 44.39 20.67
C HIS A 436 -15.09 45.43 21.79
N TRP A 437 -14.32 45.25 22.86
CA TRP A 437 -14.23 46.21 23.96
C TRP A 437 -13.40 47.45 23.61
N TRP A 438 -12.36 47.32 22.78
CA TRP A 438 -11.52 48.46 22.36
C TRP A 438 -12.09 49.26 21.18
N SER A 439 -13.17 48.78 20.55
CA SER A 439 -13.88 49.45 19.45
C SER A 439 -15.13 50.24 19.90
N ARG A 440 -15.38 50.30 21.21
CA ARG A 440 -16.36 51.18 21.86
C ARG A 440 -15.62 52.26 22.61
#